data_AF-A0A643F088-F1
#
_entry.id   AF-A0A643F088-F1
#
_cell.length_a   1.000
_cell.length_b   1.000
_cell.length_c   1.000
_cell.angle_alpha   90.00
_cell.angle_beta   90.00
_cell.angle_gamma   90.00
#
_symmetry.space_group_name_H-M   'P 1'
#
loop_
_entity.id
_entity.type
_entity.pdbx_description
1 polymer ?
#
loop_
_entity_poly.entity_id
_entity_poly.type
_entity_poly.pdbx_seq_one_letter_code
_entity_poly.pdbx_strand_id
1 'polypeptide(L)'
;MTTAYPRNIIGHVDDLSDAMKAAKTIDEIEKSWLHFHLIESHIERTWPNDRRLMDTLRRLKSGLSQYTRDFREGLPSPYSGWRADLSSLRSQVSPQYDKDGWPK
;
A
#
# COMPACT_ATOMS: atom_id res chain seq x y z
N MET A 1 19.72 6.88 23.55
CA MET A 1 18.68 5.85 23.36
C MET A 1 17.73 6.37 22.30
N THR A 2 17.93 5.97 21.05
CA THR A 2 17.04 6.32 19.93
C THR A 2 15.76 5.50 20.11
N THR A 3 14.72 6.14 20.61
CA THR A 3 13.37 5.59 20.58
C THR A 3 13.03 5.32 19.11
N ALA A 4 13.03 4.05 18.72
CA ALA A 4 12.50 3.63 17.44
C ALA A 4 11.01 4.00 17.47
N TYR A 5 10.67 5.15 16.88
CA TYR A 5 9.28 5.50 16.65
C TYR A 5 8.65 4.31 15.92
N PRO A 6 7.49 3.79 16.37
CA PRO A 6 6.75 2.83 15.57
C PRO A 6 6.59 3.46 14.19
N ARG A 7 7.09 2.79 13.13
CA ARG A 7 7.06 3.36 11.78
C ARG A 7 5.63 3.82 11.49
N ASN A 8 5.49 5.10 11.18
CA ASN A 8 4.22 5.69 10.79
C ASN A 8 3.72 4.93 9.55
N ILE A 9 2.40 4.70 9.44
CA ILE A 9 1.75 4.06 8.30
C ILE A 9 2.24 4.59 6.94
N ILE A 10 2.58 5.87 6.84
CA ILE A 10 3.17 6.49 5.64
C ILE A 10 4.47 5.80 5.23
N GLY A 11 5.34 5.46 6.20
CA GLY A 11 6.58 4.74 5.93
C GLY A 11 6.32 3.35 5.36
N HIS A 12 5.30 2.64 5.84
CA HIS A 12 4.93 1.35 5.25
C HIS A 12 4.35 1.49 3.84
N VAL A 13 3.60 2.56 3.57
CA VAL A 13 3.08 2.89 2.22
C VAL A 13 4.22 3.18 1.25
N ASP A 14 5.21 3.97 1.67
CA ASP A 14 6.38 4.30 0.85
C ASP A 14 7.25 3.04 0.63
N ASP A 15 7.51 2.24 1.69
CA ASP A 15 8.23 0.97 1.59
C ASP A 15 7.54 -0.01 0.60
N LEU A 16 6.21 -0.12 0.64
CA LEU A 16 5.44 -0.97 -0.28
C LEU A 16 5.60 -0.50 -1.73
N SER A 17 5.51 0.81 -1.97
CA SER A 17 5.73 1.41 -3.30
C SER A 17 7.09 1.03 -3.86
N ASP A 18 8.13 1.22 -3.04
CA ASP A 18 9.51 1.07 -3.50
C ASP A 18 9.87 -0.40 -3.68
N ALA A 19 9.43 -1.27 -2.77
CA ALA A 19 9.62 -2.71 -2.89
C ALA A 19 8.94 -3.28 -4.14
N MET A 20 7.69 -2.91 -4.41
CA MET A 20 6.95 -3.36 -5.59
C MET A 20 7.54 -2.84 -6.91
N LYS A 21 8.11 -1.62 -6.92
CA LYS A 21 8.80 -1.07 -8.10
C LYS A 21 10.15 -1.73 -8.36
N ALA A 22 10.89 -2.06 -7.30
CA ALA A 22 12.22 -2.63 -7.39
C ALA A 22 12.21 -4.15 -7.65
N ALA A 23 11.11 -4.83 -7.32
CA ALA A 23 11.00 -6.27 -7.44
C ALA A 23 11.23 -6.76 -8.88
N LYS A 24 12.15 -7.71 -9.02
CA LYS A 24 12.50 -8.39 -10.28
C LYS A 24 12.13 -9.87 -10.27
N THR A 25 11.68 -10.37 -9.12
CA THR A 25 11.34 -11.76 -8.88
C THR A 25 10.02 -11.87 -8.13
N ILE A 26 9.37 -13.03 -8.23
CA ILE A 26 8.14 -13.30 -7.48
C ILE A 26 8.40 -13.29 -5.96
N ASP A 27 9.54 -13.79 -5.50
CA ASP A 27 9.91 -13.79 -4.07
C ASP A 27 10.02 -12.37 -3.50
N GLU A 28 10.52 -11.41 -4.28
CA GLU A 28 10.59 -10.00 -3.88
C GLU A 28 9.20 -9.36 -3.82
N ILE A 29 8.31 -9.72 -4.75
CA ILE A 29 6.90 -9.29 -4.70
C ILE A 29 6.22 -9.86 -3.46
N GLU A 30 6.40 -11.15 -3.19
CA GLU A 30 5.83 -11.82 -2.01
C GLU A 30 6.37 -11.23 -0.70
N LYS A 31 7.65 -10.85 -0.63
CA LYS A 31 8.19 -10.11 0.52
C LYS A 31 7.55 -8.73 0.67
N SER A 32 7.23 -8.06 -0.44
CA SER A 32 6.61 -6.73 -0.44
C SER A 32 5.21 -6.75 0.19
N TRP A 33 4.49 -7.88 0.12
CA TRP A 33 3.18 -8.05 0.76
C TRP A 33 3.22 -7.87 2.29
N LEU A 34 4.38 -8.06 2.93
CA LEU A 34 4.54 -7.76 4.36
C LEU A 34 4.17 -6.29 4.66
N HIS A 35 4.60 -5.35 3.82
CA HIS A 35 4.27 -3.94 3.99
C HIS A 35 2.78 -3.68 3.83
N PHE A 36 2.13 -4.35 2.87
CA PHE A 36 0.68 -4.27 2.72
C PHE A 36 -0.05 -4.76 3.98
N HIS A 37 0.33 -5.90 4.56
CA HIS A 37 -0.33 -6.42 5.76
C HIS A 37 -0.13 -5.53 7.00
N LEU A 38 1.02 -4.87 7.12
CA LEU A 38 1.25 -3.88 8.17
C LEU A 38 0.34 -2.65 8.01
N ILE A 39 0.16 -2.19 6.77
CA ILE A 39 -0.79 -1.11 6.43
C ILE A 39 -2.23 -1.53 6.75
N GLU A 40 -2.66 -2.70 6.26
CA GLU A 40 -4.00 -3.27 6.47
C GLU A 40 -4.32 -3.36 7.96
N SER A 41 -3.44 -3.99 8.74
CA SER A 41 -3.63 -4.12 10.20
C SER A 41 -3.66 -2.76 10.92
N HIS A 42 -2.85 -1.79 10.50
CA HIS A 42 -2.85 -0.46 11.10
C HIS A 42 -4.16 0.30 10.84
N ILE A 43 -4.67 0.23 9.60
CA ILE A 43 -5.93 0.89 9.22
C ILE A 43 -7.12 0.24 9.92
N GLU A 44 -7.19 -1.08 9.96
CA GLU A 44 -8.24 -1.83 10.66
C GLU A 44 -8.31 -1.50 12.16
N ARG A 45 -7.16 -1.27 12.80
CA ARG A 45 -7.12 -0.91 14.23
C ARG A 45 -7.45 0.57 14.48
N THR A 46 -7.01 1.46 13.59
CA THR A 46 -7.07 2.91 13.83
C THR A 46 -8.36 3.53 13.29
N TRP A 47 -8.83 3.07 12.13
CA TRP A 47 -10.02 3.59 11.45
C TRP A 47 -10.96 2.47 10.99
N PRO A 48 -11.44 1.59 11.90
CA PRO A 48 -12.27 0.44 11.54
C PRO A 48 -13.58 0.81 10.82
N ASN A 49 -14.08 2.02 11.05
CA ASN A 49 -15.36 2.49 10.50
C ASN A 49 -15.22 3.43 9.30
N ASP A 50 -13.99 3.75 8.87
CA ASP A 50 -13.77 4.60 7.71
C ASP A 50 -13.95 3.78 6.42
N ARG A 51 -15.17 3.84 5.86
CA ARG A 51 -15.54 3.11 4.65
C ARG A 51 -14.65 3.47 3.45
N ARG A 52 -14.21 4.72 3.34
CA ARG A 52 -13.39 5.18 2.21
C ARG A 52 -11.99 4.58 2.29
N LEU A 53 -11.38 4.58 3.49
CA LEU A 53 -10.09 3.93 3.71
C LEU A 53 -10.19 2.42 3.45
N MET A 54 -11.23 1.75 3.96
CA MET A 54 -11.43 0.31 3.75
C MET A 54 -11.66 -0.04 2.27
N ASP A 55 -12.42 0.76 1.54
CA ASP A 55 -12.60 0.57 0.10
C ASP A 55 -11.30 0.76 -0.67
N THR A 56 -10.50 1.77 -0.30
CA THR A 56 -9.18 2.02 -0.89
C THR A 56 -8.24 0.84 -0.62
N LEU A 57 -8.22 0.32 0.62
CA LEU A 57 -7.43 -0.84 1.02
C LEU A 57 -7.82 -2.11 0.24
N ARG A 58 -9.12 -2.35 0.06
CA ARG A 58 -9.65 -3.48 -0.71
C ARG A 58 -9.26 -3.41 -2.19
N ARG A 59 -9.35 -2.22 -2.79
CA ARG A 59 -8.92 -2.01 -4.19
C ARG A 59 -7.42 -2.21 -4.34
N LEU A 60 -6.63 -1.65 -3.41
CA LEU A 60 -5.18 -1.86 -3.36
C LEU A 60 -4.83 -3.34 -3.28
N LYS A 61 -5.47 -4.10 -2.37
CA LYS A 61 -5.28 -5.55 -2.25
C LYS A 61 -5.55 -6.26 -3.57
N SER A 62 -6.70 -5.97 -4.20
CA SER A 62 -7.06 -6.55 -5.48
C SER A 62 -6.04 -6.23 -6.58
N GLY A 63 -5.56 -4.98 -6.64
CA GLY A 63 -4.55 -4.56 -7.61
C GLY A 63 -3.20 -5.24 -7.40
N LEU A 64 -2.76 -5.38 -6.14
CA LEU A 64 -1.53 -6.09 -5.80
C LEU A 64 -1.63 -7.58 -6.14
N SER A 65 -2.78 -8.21 -5.86
CA SER A 65 -3.01 -9.62 -6.20
C SER A 65 -2.99 -9.85 -7.70
N GLN A 66 -3.66 -8.98 -8.47
CA GLN A 66 -3.65 -9.06 -9.93
C GLN A 66 -2.23 -8.88 -10.48
N TYR A 67 -1.49 -7.88 -9.99
CA TYR A 67 -0.09 -7.66 -10.37
C TYR A 67 0.79 -8.88 -10.07
N THR A 68 0.64 -9.46 -8.88
CA THR A 68 1.41 -10.66 -8.46
C THR A 68 1.10 -11.85 -9.38
N ARG A 69 -0.18 -12.04 -9.75
CA ARG A 69 -0.60 -13.09 -10.68
C ARG A 69 0.00 -12.87 -12.07
N ASP A 70 -0.16 -11.67 -12.62
CA ASP A 70 0.33 -11.32 -13.96
C ASP A 70 1.86 -11.47 -14.06
N PHE A 71 2.59 -11.10 -12.99
CA PHE A 71 4.02 -11.29 -12.89
C PHE A 71 4.39 -12.78 -12.90
N ARG A 72 3.68 -13.60 -12.13
CA ARG A 72 3.91 -15.05 -12.06
C ARG A 72 3.64 -15.75 -13.41
N GLU A 73 2.67 -15.24 -14.17
CA GLU A 73 2.33 -15.73 -15.51
C GLU A 73 3.25 -15.17 -16.62
N GLY A 74 4.18 -14.27 -16.29
CA GLY A 74 5.09 -13.66 -17.26
C GLY A 74 4.40 -12.73 -18.26
N LEU A 75 3.26 -12.13 -17.87
CA LEU A 75 2.50 -11.27 -18.76
C LEU A 75 3.25 -9.96 -19.05
N PRO A 76 3.23 -9.46 -20.30
CA PRO A 76 4.07 -8.35 -20.77
C PRO A 76 3.73 -6.98 -20.18
N SER A 77 2.63 -6.85 -19.41
CA SER A 77 2.33 -5.65 -18.66
C SER A 77 1.43 -6.00 -17.47
N PRO A 78 2.00 -6.27 -16.28
CA PRO A 78 1.18 -6.50 -15.10
C PRO A 78 0.41 -5.21 -14.80
N TYR A 79 -0.92 -5.28 -14.83
CA TYR A 79 -1.79 -4.11 -14.69
C TYR A 79 -1.46 -3.37 -13.39
N SER A 80 -0.93 -2.15 -13.51
CA SER A 80 -0.41 -1.36 -12.37
C SER A 80 -1.50 -0.62 -11.57
N GLY A 81 -2.71 -1.16 -11.52
CA GLY A 81 -3.86 -0.54 -10.85
C GLY A 81 -3.60 -0.20 -9.39
N TRP A 82 -2.75 -0.99 -8.72
CA TRP A 82 -2.35 -0.76 -7.33
C TRP A 82 -1.65 0.58 -7.08
N ARG A 83 -1.00 1.19 -8.08
CA ARG A 83 -0.26 2.46 -7.87
C ARG A 83 -1.20 3.62 -7.54
N ALA A 84 -2.35 3.69 -8.19
CA ALA A 84 -3.34 4.74 -7.96
C ALA A 84 -4.01 4.59 -6.58
N ASP A 85 -4.34 3.35 -6.20
CA ASP A 85 -4.90 3.05 -4.88
C ASP A 85 -3.88 3.31 -3.76
N LEU A 86 -2.61 2.97 -3.98
CA LEU A 86 -1.54 3.25 -3.01
C LEU A 86 -1.31 4.75 -2.83
N SER A 87 -1.32 5.52 -3.91
CA SER A 87 -1.22 6.99 -3.85
C SER A 87 -2.43 7.60 -3.13
N SER A 88 -3.63 7.09 -3.40
CA SER A 88 -4.87 7.50 -2.71
C SER A 88 -4.80 7.20 -1.22
N LEU A 89 -4.30 6.01 -0.86
CA LEU A 89 -4.12 5.59 0.53
C LEU A 89 -3.16 6.51 1.25
N ARG A 90 -1.99 6.77 0.64
CA ARG A 90 -0.96 7.67 1.16
C ARG A 90 -1.52 9.05 1.49
N SER A 91 -2.36 9.59 0.60
CA SER A 91 -2.99 10.89 0.79
C SER A 91 -3.97 10.87 1.97
N GLN A 92 -4.84 9.86 2.05
CA GLN A 92 -5.84 9.74 3.11
C GLN A 92 -5.24 9.58 4.52
N VAL A 93 -4.08 8.91 4.65
CA VAL A 93 -3.42 8.67 5.94
C VAL A 93 -2.34 9.71 6.29
N SER A 94 -2.06 10.65 5.40
CA SER A 94 -1.04 11.67 5.63
C SER A 94 -1.59 12.85 6.43
N PRO A 95 -0.94 13.29 7.52
CA PRO A 95 -1.39 14.43 8.30
C PRO A 95 -1.31 15.75 7.52
N GLN A 96 -0.52 15.78 6.44
CA GLN A 96 -0.35 16.92 5.54
C GLN A 96 -1.47 17.06 4.51
N TYR A 97 -2.34 16.07 4.37
CA TYR A 97 -3.42 16.11 3.38
C TYR A 97 -4.77 16.10 4.08
N ASP A 98 -5.75 16.81 3.53
CA ASP A 98 -7.12 16.80 4.01
C ASP A 98 -7.84 15.50 3.64
N LYS A 99 -9.07 15.34 4.13
CA LYS A 99 -9.91 14.17 3.84
C LYS A 99 -10.17 13.96 2.34
N ASP A 100 -9.95 14.97 1.50
CA ASP A 100 -10.18 14.94 0.06
C ASP A 100 -8.88 14.69 -0.73
N GLY A 101 -7.74 14.70 -0.03
CA GLY A 101 -6.43 14.36 -0.55
C GLY A 101 -5.65 15.54 -1.10
N TRP A 102 -6.01 16.77 -0.70
CA TRP A 102 -5.30 18.01 -1.00
C TRP A 102 -4.31 18.38 0.12
N PRO A 103 -3.18 19.03 -0.18
CA PRO A 103 -2.30 19.57 0.86
C PRO A 103 -3.09 20.52 1.78
N LYS A 104 -2.96 20.35 3.09
CA LYS A 104 -3.48 21.26 4.12
C LYS A 104 -2.80 22.62 4.09
#